data_AF-X6HG07-F1
#
_entry.id   AF-X6HG07-F1
#
_cell.length_a   1.000
_cell.length_b   1.000
_cell.length_c   1.000
_cell.angle_alpha   90.00
_cell.angle_beta   90.00
_cell.angle_gamma   90.00
#
_symmetry.space_group_name_H-M   'P 1'
#
loop_
_entity.id
_entity.type
_entity.pdbx_description
1 polymer ?
#
loop_
_entity_poly.entity_id
_entity_poly.type
_entity_poly.pdbx_seq_one_letter_code
_entity_poly.pdbx_strand_id
1 'polypeptide(L)'
;MAELGASDAIIDGEAFVVDQKACRAFPVFSGFLAAAGDVRTMLAGFDLLKIDGEGLRERPLVDRRKALVNLLRRRPNGIVLSDEISGGSDILAQVCQFGLDGIVSKLRVSPYRSGRRQEWVRQNAC
;
A
#
# COMPACT_ATOMS: atom_id res chain seq x y z
N MET A 1 22.51 -1.75 3.59
CA MET A 1 21.07 -2.10 3.46
C MET A 1 20.34 -1.34 4.57
N ALA A 2 19.16 -0.76 4.32
CA ALA A 2 18.48 0.08 5.31
C ALA A 2 17.39 -0.73 6.04
N GLU A 3 17.48 -0.76 7.36
CA GLU A 3 16.43 -1.27 8.26
C GLU A 3 15.34 -0.22 8.45
N LEU A 4 14.16 -0.63 8.94
CA LEU A 4 13.16 0.32 9.42
C LEU A 4 13.76 1.09 10.60
N GLY A 5 13.83 2.41 10.49
CA GLY A 5 14.35 3.27 11.56
C GLY A 5 13.35 3.50 12.69
N ALA A 6 12.74 2.43 13.20
CA ALA A 6 11.74 2.41 14.26
C ALA A 6 11.95 1.17 15.13
N SER A 7 11.67 1.26 16.43
CA SER A 7 11.73 0.11 17.35
C SER A 7 10.59 -0.86 17.10
N ASP A 8 9.42 -0.34 16.74
CA ASP A 8 8.26 -1.14 16.32
C ASP A 8 7.34 -0.33 15.39
N ALA A 9 6.63 -1.01 14.50
CA ALA A 9 5.63 -0.39 13.64
C ALA A 9 4.53 -1.38 13.24
N ILE A 10 3.31 -0.86 13.04
CA ILE A 10 2.21 -1.60 12.40
C ILE A 10 1.86 -0.87 11.11
N ILE A 11 2.23 -1.47 9.98
CA ILE A 11 1.96 -0.96 8.64
C ILE A 11 0.79 -1.76 8.04
N ASP A 12 -0.17 -1.06 7.48
CA ASP A 12 -1.24 -1.67 6.68
C ASP A 12 -0.91 -1.50 5.19
N GLY A 13 -1.10 -2.57 4.42
CA GLY A 13 -0.58 -2.68 3.07
C GLY A 13 -1.05 -3.92 2.34
N GLU A 14 -0.77 -3.96 1.04
CA GLU A 14 -1.05 -5.10 0.18
C GLU A 14 0.24 -5.79 -0.20
N ALA A 15 0.32 -7.10 0.04
CA ALA A 15 1.47 -7.88 -0.38
C ALA A 15 1.38 -8.15 -1.90
N PHE A 16 2.52 -8.15 -2.56
CA PHE A 16 2.63 -8.50 -3.98
C PHE A 16 3.97 -9.21 -4.24
N VAL A 17 4.04 -9.91 -5.36
CA VAL A 17 5.22 -10.65 -5.80
C VAL A 17 5.82 -9.97 -7.01
N VAL A 18 7.13 -9.76 -6.98
CA VAL A 18 7.90 -9.30 -8.13
C VAL A 18 8.66 -10.48 -8.72
N ASP A 19 8.40 -10.77 -9.99
CA ASP A 19 9.24 -11.62 -10.81
C ASP A 19 10.40 -10.78 -11.36
N GLN A 20 11.61 -11.05 -10.87
CA GLN A 20 12.82 -10.30 -11.24
C GLN A 20 13.22 -10.52 -12.70
N LYS A 21 12.88 -11.67 -13.30
CA LYS A 21 13.20 -11.98 -14.69
C LYS A 21 12.21 -11.32 -15.64
N ALA A 22 10.92 -11.37 -15.31
CA ALA A 22 9.86 -10.80 -16.12
C ALA A 22 9.67 -9.29 -15.92
N CYS A 23 10.31 -8.69 -14.90
CA CYS A 23 10.10 -7.29 -14.50
C CYS A 23 8.61 -6.95 -14.32
N ARG A 24 7.86 -7.87 -13.71
CA ARG A 24 6.41 -7.73 -13.49
C ARG A 24 6.07 -7.95 -12.02
N ALA A 25 5.04 -7.24 -11.57
CA ALA A 25 4.45 -7.38 -10.25
C ALA A 25 3.08 -8.05 -10.37
N PHE A 26 2.78 -8.95 -9.44
CA PHE A 26 1.52 -9.69 -9.39
C PHE A 26 0.98 -9.70 -7.96
N PRO A 27 -0.35 -9.75 -7.77
CA PRO A 27 -0.92 -10.18 -6.49
C PRO A 27 -0.27 -11.48 -6.02
N VAL A 28 -0.08 -11.65 -4.71
CA VAL A 28 0.71 -12.77 -4.15
C VAL A 28 0.27 -14.14 -4.70
N PHE A 29 -1.03 -14.39 -4.70
CA PHE A 29 -1.57 -15.71 -5.09
C PHE A 29 -1.33 -16.02 -6.57
N SER A 30 -1.61 -15.08 -7.47
CA SER A 30 -1.36 -15.26 -8.91
C SER A 30 0.14 -15.31 -9.22
N GLY A 31 0.93 -14.51 -8.52
CA GLY A 31 2.39 -14.52 -8.63
C GLY A 31 3.01 -15.87 -8.28
N PHE A 32 2.59 -16.50 -7.17
CA PHE A 32 3.11 -17.83 -6.80
C PHE A 32 2.76 -18.93 -7.80
N LEU A 33 1.60 -18.85 -8.46
CA LEU A 33 1.20 -19.82 -9.48
C LEU A 33 1.90 -19.58 -10.83
N ALA A 34 2.19 -18.32 -11.16
CA ALA A 34 2.79 -17.93 -12.43
C ALA A 34 4.33 -17.97 -12.42
N ALA A 35 4.94 -17.92 -11.24
CA ALA A 35 6.39 -17.79 -11.12
C ALA A 35 7.14 -19.08 -11.47
N ALA A 36 8.06 -18.98 -12.42
CA ALA A 36 8.99 -20.04 -12.80
C ALA A 36 10.42 -19.82 -12.26
N GLY A 37 10.56 -19.32 -11.02
CA GLY A 37 11.87 -19.05 -10.43
C GLY A 37 11.85 -18.25 -9.12
N ASP A 38 12.94 -17.53 -8.86
CA ASP A 38 13.12 -16.68 -7.67
C ASP A 38 12.20 -15.46 -7.69
N VAL A 39 11.20 -15.50 -6.82
CA VAL A 39 10.27 -14.41 -6.59
C VAL A 39 10.65 -13.61 -5.35
N ARG A 40 10.45 -12.29 -5.41
CA ARG A 40 10.56 -11.43 -4.22
C ARG A 40 9.18 -10.97 -3.79
N THR A 41 8.78 -11.34 -2.59
CA THR A 41 7.58 -10.78 -1.95
C THR A 41 7.89 -9.40 -1.41
N MET A 42 6.98 -8.46 -1.67
CA MET A 42 7.07 -7.07 -1.23
C MET A 42 5.72 -6.63 -0.66
N LEU A 43 5.74 -5.56 0.15
CA LEU A 43 4.55 -4.92 0.70
C LEU A 43 4.38 -3.52 0.10
N ALA A 44 3.22 -3.26 -0.51
CA ALA A 44 2.78 -1.92 -0.85
C ALA A 44 2.04 -1.33 0.36
N GLY A 45 2.78 -0.61 1.21
CA GLY A 45 2.24 0.04 2.41
C GLY A 45 1.42 1.28 2.06
N PHE A 46 0.21 1.39 2.59
CA PHE A 46 -0.68 2.53 2.35
C PHE A 46 -1.14 3.26 3.61
N ASP A 47 -0.96 2.69 4.81
CA ASP A 47 -1.31 3.31 6.10
C ASP A 47 -0.34 2.89 7.21
N LEU A 48 -0.22 3.70 8.26
CA LEU A 48 0.59 3.43 9.46
C LEU A 48 -0.27 3.55 10.70
N LEU A 49 -0.43 2.44 11.43
CA LEU A 49 -1.35 2.34 12.56
C LEU A 49 -0.66 2.51 13.91
N LYS A 50 0.64 2.25 13.97
CA LYS A 50 1.48 2.36 15.17
C LYS A 50 2.94 2.59 14.77
N ILE A 51 3.67 3.38 15.56
CA ILE A 51 5.13 3.51 15.47
C ILE A 51 5.73 3.81 16.86
N ASP A 52 6.84 3.17 17.23
CA ASP A 52 7.60 3.42 18.45
C ASP A 52 6.73 3.49 19.72
N GLY A 53 5.86 2.50 19.90
CA GLY A 53 4.90 2.46 21.01
C GLY A 53 3.66 3.35 20.84
N GLU A 54 3.66 4.33 19.93
CA GLU A 54 2.56 5.26 19.72
C GLU A 54 1.49 4.71 18.76
N GLY A 55 0.23 4.69 19.20
CA GLY A 55 -0.92 4.38 18.34
C GLY A 55 -1.37 5.58 17.50
N LEU A 56 -1.55 5.38 16.19
CA LEU A 56 -1.91 6.44 15.24
C LEU A 56 -3.35 6.34 14.73
N ARG A 57 -4.09 5.28 15.10
CA ARG A 57 -5.42 4.96 14.54
C ARG A 57 -6.44 6.09 14.68
N GLU A 58 -6.40 6.88 15.75
CA GLU A 58 -7.33 7.99 15.95
C GLU A 58 -6.97 9.26 15.15
N ARG A 59 -5.77 9.31 14.59
CA ARG A 59 -5.33 10.47 13.79
C ARG A 59 -5.96 10.45 12.40
N PRO A 60 -6.15 11.62 11.76
CA PRO A 60 -6.53 11.70 10.35
C PRO A 60 -5.64 10.88 9.42
N LEU A 61 -6.20 10.30 8.35
CA LEU A 61 -5.45 9.53 7.36
C LEU A 61 -4.24 10.29 6.80
N VAL A 62 -4.38 11.59 6.56
CA VAL A 62 -3.29 12.45 6.08
C VAL A 62 -2.07 12.44 7.00
N ASP A 63 -2.29 12.42 8.31
CA ASP A 63 -1.20 12.42 9.29
C ASP A 63 -0.54 11.05 9.38
N ARG A 64 -1.35 9.98 9.36
CA ARG A 64 -0.84 8.60 9.36
C ARG A 64 -0.01 8.32 8.11
N ARG A 65 -0.47 8.77 6.94
CA ARG A 65 0.25 8.64 5.67
C ARG A 65 1.54 9.47 5.65
N LYS A 66 1.53 10.68 6.20
CA LYS A 66 2.76 11.49 6.36
C LYS A 66 3.78 10.78 7.25
N ALA A 67 3.35 10.16 8.34
CA ALA A 67 4.23 9.35 9.19
C ALA A 67 4.78 8.12 8.45
N LEU A 68 3.95 7.43 7.65
CA LEU A 68 4.41 6.32 6.80
C LEU A 68 5.47 6.76 5.79
N VAL A 69 5.24 7.88 5.09
CA VAL A 69 6.22 8.45 4.16
C VAL A 69 7.53 8.69 4.87
N ASN A 70 7.50 9.29 6.06
CA ASN A 70 8.70 9.57 6.85
C ASN A 70 9.45 8.29 7.23
N LEU A 71 8.74 7.27 7.70
CA LEU A 71 9.29 5.96 8.05
C LEU A 71 9.99 5.29 6.86
N LEU A 72 9.38 5.39 5.67
CA LEU A 72 9.88 4.76 4.44
C LEU A 72 10.88 5.63 3.65
N ARG A 73 11.24 6.83 4.12
CA ARG A 73 12.17 7.76 3.42
C ARG A 73 13.51 7.11 3.08
N ARG A 74 14.00 6.21 3.93
CA ARG A 74 15.27 5.50 3.73
C ARG A 74 15.15 4.28 2.81
N ARG A 75 13.99 4.06 2.19
CA ARG A 75 13.67 2.96 1.28
C ARG A 75 14.07 1.60 1.86
N PRO A 76 13.45 1.18 2.98
CA PRO A 76 13.74 -0.12 3.58
C PRO A 76 13.46 -1.24 2.57
N ASN A 77 14.17 -2.35 2.73
CA ASN A 77 14.00 -3.49 1.84
C ASN A 77 12.62 -4.14 2.01
N GLY A 78 11.97 -4.45 0.89
CA GLY A 78 10.73 -5.24 0.87
C GLY A 78 9.44 -4.46 1.14
N ILE A 79 9.51 -3.15 1.39
CA ILE A 79 8.32 -2.30 1.55
C ILE A 79 8.45 -1.10 0.60
N VAL A 80 7.39 -0.83 -0.15
CA VAL A 80 7.23 0.37 -0.97
C VAL A 80 5.98 1.11 -0.53
N LEU A 81 5.97 2.42 -0.75
CA LEU A 81 4.78 3.22 -0.53
C LEU A 81 3.81 3.01 -1.69
N SER A 82 2.54 2.70 -1.40
CA SER A 82 1.47 2.73 -2.40
C SER A 82 1.18 4.18 -2.81
N ASP A 83 1.07 4.43 -4.12
CA ASP A 83 0.85 5.78 -4.65
C ASP A 83 -0.49 6.39 -4.21
N GLU A 84 -0.50 7.71 -4.09
CA GLU A 84 -1.71 8.52 -3.91
C GLU A 84 -1.91 9.36 -5.15
N ILE A 85 -3.07 9.18 -5.78
CA ILE A 85 -3.43 9.90 -6.99
C ILE A 85 -4.55 10.88 -6.60
N SER A 86 -4.34 12.15 -6.93
CA SER A 86 -5.39 13.18 -6.85
C SER A 86 -6.05 13.32 -8.22
N GLY A 87 -7.37 13.14 -8.30
CA GLY A 87 -8.12 13.31 -9.55
C GLY A 87 -9.56 12.80 -9.47
N GLY A 88 -10.31 13.03 -10.55
CA GLY A 88 -11.72 12.68 -10.70
C GLY A 88 -11.96 11.39 -11.48
N SER A 89 -13.13 11.29 -12.12
CA SER A 89 -13.68 10.10 -12.80
C SER A 89 -12.72 9.35 -13.75
N ASP A 90 -11.73 10.05 -14.31
CA ASP A 90 -10.86 9.51 -15.36
C ASP A 90 -9.77 8.58 -14.82
N ILE A 91 -9.56 8.56 -13.49
CA ILE A 91 -8.56 7.69 -12.84
C ILE A 91 -8.85 6.21 -13.12
N LEU A 92 -10.12 5.78 -13.11
CA LEU A 92 -10.45 4.37 -13.33
C LEU A 92 -10.04 3.88 -14.73
N ALA A 93 -10.19 4.74 -15.75
CA ALA A 93 -9.76 4.42 -17.11
C ALA A 93 -8.23 4.26 -17.19
N GLN A 94 -7.48 5.13 -16.50
CA GLN A 94 -6.02 5.02 -16.44
C GLN A 94 -5.57 3.75 -15.70
N VAL A 95 -6.19 3.46 -14.56
CA VAL A 95 -5.90 2.26 -13.74
C VAL A 95 -6.14 0.98 -14.56
N CYS A 96 -7.21 0.95 -15.35
CA CYS A 96 -7.48 -0.14 -16.29
C CYS A 96 -6.39 -0.25 -17.37
N GLN A 97 -5.93 0.87 -17.96
CA GLN A 97 -4.83 0.87 -18.93
C GLN A 97 -3.50 0.38 -18.34
N PHE A 98 -3.27 0.62 -17.05
CA PHE A 98 -2.09 0.12 -16.33
C PHE A 98 -2.21 -1.35 -15.90
N GLY A 99 -3.34 -2.01 -16.17
CA GLY A 99 -3.58 -3.40 -15.78
C GLY A 99 -3.68 -3.60 -14.27
N LEU A 100 -4.10 -2.57 -13.54
CA LEU A 100 -4.35 -2.64 -12.10
C LEU A 100 -5.84 -2.95 -11.84
N ASP A 101 -6.11 -3.73 -10.80
CA ASP A 101 -7.47 -4.21 -10.45
C ASP A 101 -8.47 -3.09 -10.10
N GLY A 102 -7.99 -1.90 -9.73
CA GLY A 102 -8.86 -0.82 -9.29
C GLY A 102 -8.21 0.18 -8.33
N ILE A 103 -9.06 0.94 -7.65
CA ILE A 103 -8.67 1.97 -6.68
C ILE A 103 -9.42 1.82 -5.36
N VAL A 104 -8.82 2.36 -4.30
CA VAL A 104 -9.47 2.53 -3.00
C VAL A 104 -9.48 4.02 -2.65
N SER A 105 -10.66 4.63 -2.69
CA SER A 105 -10.85 6.01 -2.24
C SER A 105 -10.98 6.05 -0.72
N LYS A 106 -10.20 6.90 -0.06
CA LYS A 106 -10.21 7.02 1.41
C LYS A 106 -10.42 8.47 1.84
N LEU A 107 -11.29 8.70 2.83
CA LEU A 107 -11.54 10.05 3.35
C LEU A 107 -10.31 10.57 4.13
N ARG A 108 -9.73 11.68 3.66
CA ARG A 108 -8.48 12.26 4.19
C ARG A 108 -8.49 12.54 5.70
N VAL A 109 -9.64 12.95 6.21
CA VAL A 109 -9.81 13.36 7.62
C VAL A 109 -10.26 12.22 8.53
N SER A 110 -10.52 11.02 7.99
CA SER A 110 -11.08 9.94 8.79
C SER A 110 -10.04 9.26 9.68
N PRO A 111 -10.40 8.89 10.92
CA PRO A 111 -9.60 7.96 11.70
C PRO A 111 -9.63 6.57 11.06
N TYR A 112 -8.73 5.69 11.49
CA TYR A 112 -8.74 4.28 11.12
C TYR A 112 -9.78 3.54 11.97
N ARG A 113 -10.65 2.77 11.31
CA ARG A 113 -11.65 1.92 11.95
C ARG A 113 -11.65 0.56 11.26
N SER A 114 -11.49 -0.51 12.02
CA SER A 114 -11.55 -1.87 11.49
C SER A 114 -12.95 -2.21 10.95
N GLY A 115 -13.02 -3.08 9.94
CA GLY A 115 -14.25 -3.55 9.31
C GLY A 115 -14.68 -2.75 8.08
N ARG A 116 -15.86 -3.07 7.52
CA ARG A 116 -16.42 -2.38 6.35
C ARG A 116 -16.95 -1.01 6.75
N ARG A 117 -16.59 0.03 5.99
CA ARG A 117 -16.81 1.44 6.32
C ARG A 117 -17.17 2.24 5.06
N GLN A 118 -17.79 3.41 5.23
CA GLN A 118 -18.13 4.28 4.10
C GLN A 118 -16.98 5.19 3.71
N GLU A 119 -16.05 5.43 4.65
CA GLU A 119 -14.87 6.25 4.46
C GLU A 119 -13.85 5.61 3.50
N TRP A 120 -14.00 4.30 3.21
CA TRP A 120 -13.16 3.52 2.31
C TRP A 120 -14.03 2.88 1.23
N VAL A 121 -13.89 3.35 0.01
CA VAL A 121 -14.69 2.88 -1.14
C VAL A 121 -13.75 2.20 -2.13
N ARG A 122 -13.94 0.89 -2.32
CA ARG A 122 -13.26 0.12 -3.37
C ARG A 122 -14.05 0.23 -4.67
N GLN A 123 -13.36 0.51 -5.75
CA GLN A 123 -13.90 0.48 -7.11
C GLN A 123 -12.96 -0.35 -7.96
N ASN A 124 -13.48 -1.39 -8.61
CA ASN A 124 -12.68 -2.18 -9.54
C ASN A 124 -12.54 -1.41 -10.85
N ALA A 125 -11.38 -1.48 -11.46
CA ALA A 125 -11.15 -1.01 -12.82
C ALA A 125 -11.18 -2.24 -13.72
N CYS A 126 -12.10 -2.27 -14.69
CA CYS A 126 -12.23 -3.36 -15.66
C CYS A 126 -12.15 -4.76 -14.99
#